data_AF-A0A8B6HRE6-F1
#
_entry.id   AF-A0A8B6HRE6-F1
#
_cell.length_a   1.000
_cell.length_b   1.000
_cell.length_c   1.000
_cell.angle_alpha   90.00
_cell.angle_beta   90.00
_cell.angle_gamma   90.00
#
_symmetry.space_group_name_H-M   'P 1'
#
loop_
_entity.id
_entity.type
_entity.pdbx_description
1 polymer ?
#
loop_
_entity_poly.entity_id
_entity_poly.type
_entity_poly.pdbx_seq_one_letter_code
_entity_poly.pdbx_strand_id
1 'polypeptide(L)'
;MPPLIIVKGKTQKAVMSYNTADGPVGATWTYQAKAWTEDVLGIEWFTNIFLKKCGNQRPQLLILDGHHSHEVLGLIEKARENNITLLTLPPHTTHYLCPLDRTVFGPLSKNYDRICSEYCQNPGNLVNKITWPGLFRRAFETAFKPENTISGFRSCGIFPWNPLNIPSAAFAPASAFDTNKPDTNEHPLQWVIRSPEDPHFMHTLSADVLLPIVDSETREAVESLISLDSSFSETIYEVDSVFQPLSETLSTPCSSTTVDWNASVNAIFSVDPPPQKKARINKTSVTGHRILTSDEVIESKRKIEDMKLKKEQAKEKRLKIREMINAKKQIEKEIKAVRSEIDINV
;
A
#
# COMPACT_ATOMS: atom_id res chain seq x y z
N MET A 1 7.58 -1.63 15.62
CA MET A 1 8.54 -2.11 14.60
C MET A 1 9.23 -0.89 14.01
N PRO A 2 10.56 -0.87 13.83
CA PRO A 2 11.25 0.28 13.23
C PRO A 2 10.90 0.42 11.73
N PRO A 3 10.92 1.65 11.18
CA PRO A 3 10.60 1.88 9.77
C PRO A 3 11.78 1.57 8.85
N LEU A 4 11.47 1.22 7.59
CA LEU A 4 12.39 1.34 6.47
C LEU A 4 12.17 2.71 5.80
N ILE A 5 13.21 3.52 5.73
CA ILE A 5 13.15 4.85 5.10
C ILE A 5 13.92 4.79 3.78
N ILE A 6 13.21 5.07 2.68
CA ILE A 6 13.76 5.07 1.32
C ILE A 6 13.93 6.52 0.88
N VAL A 7 15.17 6.98 0.72
CA VAL A 7 15.45 8.33 0.22
C VAL A 7 15.68 8.34 -1.28
N LYS A 8 15.35 9.46 -1.93
CA LYS A 8 15.57 9.60 -3.37
C LYS A 8 17.07 9.70 -3.70
N GLY A 9 17.59 8.76 -4.48
CA GLY A 9 18.99 8.76 -4.89
C GLY A 9 19.41 7.52 -5.68
N LYS A 10 20.52 7.61 -6.40
CA LYS A 10 21.11 6.47 -7.16
C LYS A 10 22.27 5.79 -6.44
N THR A 11 22.78 6.41 -5.37
CA THR A 11 23.99 5.96 -4.67
C THR A 11 23.86 6.18 -3.17
N GLN A 12 24.70 5.50 -2.39
CA GLN A 12 24.76 5.60 -0.93
C GLN A 12 24.99 7.04 -0.43
N LYS A 13 25.59 7.91 -1.25
CA LYS A 13 25.75 9.34 -0.95
C LYS A 13 24.41 10.03 -0.65
N ALA A 14 23.31 9.54 -1.21
CA ALA A 14 21.99 10.07 -0.92
C ALA A 14 21.60 9.86 0.55
N VAL A 15 21.81 8.65 1.09
CA VAL A 15 21.56 8.35 2.51
C VAL A 15 22.51 9.16 3.39
N MET A 16 23.79 9.21 3.04
CA MET A 16 24.80 9.98 3.78
C MET A 16 24.53 11.50 3.81
N SER A 17 23.68 12.01 2.91
CA SER A 17 23.27 13.42 2.92
C SER A 17 22.20 13.76 3.96
N TYR A 18 21.67 12.76 4.66
CA TYR A 18 20.71 12.94 5.78
C TYR A 18 21.40 12.71 7.11
N ASN A 19 20.94 13.40 8.16
CA ASN A 19 21.35 13.08 9.53
C ASN A 19 20.60 11.85 10.05
N THR A 20 20.97 10.68 9.56
CA THR A 20 20.26 9.42 9.85
C THR A 20 20.28 9.04 11.33
N ALA A 21 21.26 9.55 12.10
CA ALA A 21 21.40 9.33 13.54
C ALA A 21 20.24 9.92 14.35
N ASP A 22 19.66 11.03 13.88
CA ASP A 22 18.51 11.67 14.53
C ASP A 22 17.17 11.00 14.17
N GLY A 23 17.19 10.06 13.22
CA GLY A 23 16.01 9.32 12.77
C GLY A 23 15.39 8.40 13.84
N PRO A 24 14.20 7.81 13.54
CA PRO A 24 13.56 6.87 14.44
C PRO A 24 14.49 5.75 14.89
N VAL A 25 14.37 5.34 16.15
CA VAL A 25 15.26 4.33 16.73
C VAL A 25 15.17 3.01 15.95
N GLY A 26 16.33 2.51 15.50
CA GLY A 26 16.42 1.28 14.73
C GLY A 26 15.93 1.40 13.28
N ALA A 27 15.63 2.60 12.79
CA ALA A 27 15.26 2.81 11.40
C ALA A 27 16.37 2.33 10.46
N THR A 28 15.97 1.62 9.41
CA THR A 28 16.88 1.24 8.33
C THR A 28 16.75 2.27 7.22
N TRP A 29 17.87 2.74 6.69
CA TRP A 29 17.91 3.75 5.65
C TRP A 29 18.47 3.16 4.36
N THR A 30 17.74 3.35 3.27
CA THR A 30 18.16 2.91 1.93
C THR A 30 17.84 4.00 0.91
N TYR A 31 18.26 3.81 -0.34
CA TYR A 31 18.03 4.76 -1.42
C TYR A 31 17.45 4.07 -2.65
N GLN A 32 16.60 4.80 -3.37
CA GLN A 32 16.11 4.38 -4.68
C GLN A 32 15.93 5.61 -5.57
N ALA A 33 16.16 5.48 -6.88
CA ALA A 33 16.29 6.62 -7.80
C ALA A 33 15.06 7.54 -7.82
N LYS A 34 13.87 6.97 -7.59
CA LYS A 34 12.58 7.63 -7.53
C LYS A 34 11.97 7.65 -6.10
N ALA A 35 12.65 7.07 -5.12
CA ALA A 35 12.15 6.79 -3.76
C ALA A 35 10.89 5.90 -3.67
N TRP A 36 10.70 4.98 -4.61
CA TRP A 36 9.59 4.00 -4.54
C TRP A 36 10.07 2.67 -3.97
N THR A 37 9.15 1.93 -3.36
CA THR A 37 9.36 0.53 -3.02
C THR A 37 9.37 -0.30 -4.30
N GLU A 38 10.49 -0.95 -4.59
CA GLU A 38 10.62 -1.95 -5.64
C GLU A 38 10.67 -3.35 -5.02
N ASP A 39 10.49 -4.38 -5.85
CA ASP A 39 10.41 -5.78 -5.44
C ASP A 39 11.59 -6.21 -4.53
N VAL A 40 12.80 -5.77 -4.86
CA VAL A 40 14.03 -6.08 -4.10
C VAL A 40 13.97 -5.47 -2.70
N LEU A 41 13.53 -4.21 -2.59
CA LEU A 41 13.41 -3.52 -1.30
C LEU A 41 12.29 -4.12 -0.44
N GLY A 42 11.22 -4.62 -1.07
CA GLY A 42 10.16 -5.37 -0.37
C GLY A 42 10.68 -6.65 0.29
N ILE A 43 11.47 -7.45 -0.44
CA ILE A 43 12.12 -8.66 0.10
C ILE A 43 13.10 -8.29 1.21
N GLU A 44 13.90 -7.24 1.01
CA GLU A 44 14.87 -6.77 1.99
C GLU A 44 14.18 -6.33 3.28
N TRP A 45 13.11 -5.54 3.19
CA TRP A 45 12.28 -5.17 4.33
C TRP A 45 11.75 -6.41 5.06
N PHE A 46 11.17 -7.35 4.33
CA PHE A 46 10.60 -8.56 4.92
C PHE A 46 11.66 -9.37 5.68
N THR A 47 12.82 -9.58 5.06
CA THR A 47 13.89 -10.42 5.60
C THR A 47 14.67 -9.75 6.72
N ASN A 48 15.04 -8.48 6.54
CA ASN A 48 15.96 -7.79 7.44
C ASN A 48 15.27 -7.04 8.57
N ILE A 49 13.98 -6.71 8.41
CA ILE A 49 13.23 -5.91 9.38
C ILE A 49 12.07 -6.72 9.94
N PHE A 50 11.12 -7.14 9.09
CA PHE A 50 9.90 -7.80 9.54
C PHE A 50 10.20 -9.10 10.29
N LEU A 51 10.88 -10.07 9.67
CA LEU A 51 11.18 -11.37 10.30
C LEU A 51 11.97 -11.26 11.60
N LYS A 52 12.85 -10.25 11.72
CA LYS A 52 13.65 -10.02 12.94
C LYS A 52 12.87 -9.35 14.06
N LYS A 53 11.71 -8.74 13.76
CA LYS A 53 10.97 -7.89 14.71
C LYS A 53 9.51 -8.33 14.93
N CYS A 54 8.95 -9.23 14.11
CA CYS A 54 7.58 -9.74 14.26
C CYS A 54 7.43 -10.79 15.38
N GLY A 55 8.52 -11.17 16.05
CA GLY A 55 8.53 -12.17 17.11
C GLY A 55 8.56 -13.61 16.57
N ASN A 56 8.66 -14.57 17.50
CA ASN A 56 8.88 -15.99 17.16
C ASN A 56 7.58 -16.83 17.15
N GLN A 57 6.45 -16.24 17.55
CA GLN A 57 5.15 -16.95 17.59
C GLN A 57 4.72 -17.38 16.19
N ARG A 58 4.15 -18.57 16.02
CA ARG A 58 3.65 -19.08 14.73
C ARG A 58 2.37 -19.90 14.95
N PRO A 59 1.42 -19.91 13.98
CA PRO A 59 1.43 -19.16 12.72
C PRO A 59 1.21 -17.64 12.93
N GLN A 60 1.61 -16.83 11.94
CA GLN A 60 1.37 -15.38 11.95
C GLN A 60 0.62 -14.94 10.70
N LEU A 61 -0.18 -13.87 10.83
CA LEU A 61 -0.86 -13.21 9.72
C LEU A 61 -0.22 -11.84 9.49
N LEU A 62 0.25 -11.61 8.26
CA LEU A 62 0.68 -10.29 7.80
C LEU A 62 -0.34 -9.76 6.77
N ILE A 63 -0.97 -8.65 7.12
CA ILE A 63 -1.97 -7.97 6.29
C ILE A 63 -1.27 -6.87 5.50
N LEU A 64 -1.42 -6.88 4.18
CA LEU A 64 -0.79 -5.96 3.25
C LEU A 64 -1.86 -5.22 2.46
N ASP A 65 -1.56 -3.99 2.04
CA ASP A 65 -2.34 -3.36 1.00
C ASP A 65 -2.17 -4.14 -0.32
N GLY A 66 -3.15 -4.06 -1.21
CA GLY A 66 -3.14 -4.79 -2.49
C GLY A 66 -2.12 -4.25 -3.51
N HIS A 67 -1.04 -3.59 -3.07
CA HIS A 67 -0.06 -3.00 -3.97
C HIS A 67 0.90 -4.05 -4.54
N HIS A 68 1.22 -3.93 -5.83
CA HIS A 68 2.02 -4.91 -6.57
C HIS A 68 3.42 -5.16 -5.99
N SER A 69 4.02 -4.19 -5.29
CA SER A 69 5.34 -4.32 -4.66
C SER A 69 5.40 -5.41 -3.57
N HIS A 70 4.25 -5.85 -3.09
CA HIS A 70 4.13 -6.92 -2.10
C HIS A 70 3.93 -8.31 -2.73
N GLU A 71 3.62 -8.39 -4.02
CA GLU A 71 3.32 -9.65 -4.70
C GLU A 71 4.53 -10.29 -5.39
N VAL A 72 5.67 -10.20 -4.73
CA VAL A 72 6.96 -10.71 -5.22
C VAL A 72 7.11 -12.17 -4.78
N LEU A 73 7.40 -13.08 -5.71
CA LEU A 73 7.47 -14.52 -5.42
C LEU A 73 8.44 -14.82 -4.28
N GLY A 74 9.64 -14.24 -4.31
CA GLY A 74 10.65 -14.46 -3.25
C GLY A 74 10.19 -14.03 -1.86
N LEU A 75 9.37 -12.97 -1.75
CA LEU A 75 8.79 -12.54 -0.47
C LEU A 75 7.73 -13.55 -0.01
N ILE A 76 6.85 -13.97 -0.92
CA ILE A 76 5.76 -14.90 -0.65
C ILE A 76 6.30 -16.27 -0.20
N GLU A 77 7.31 -16.80 -0.90
CA GLU A 77 7.96 -18.06 -0.54
C GLU A 77 8.63 -17.95 0.83
N LYS A 78 9.34 -16.84 1.10
CA LYS A 78 9.96 -16.59 2.40
C LYS A 78 8.95 -16.54 3.53
N ALA A 79 7.79 -15.93 3.30
CA ALA A 79 6.71 -15.89 4.28
C ALA A 79 6.16 -17.29 4.57
N ARG A 80 5.92 -18.09 3.52
CA ARG A 80 5.48 -19.49 3.67
C ARG A 80 6.50 -20.33 4.44
N GLU A 81 7.77 -20.26 4.09
CA GLU A 81 8.87 -20.96 4.80
C GLU A 81 8.88 -20.66 6.30
N ASN A 82 8.47 -19.43 6.66
CA ASN A 82 8.44 -18.96 8.04
C ASN A 82 7.06 -19.11 8.70
N ASN A 83 6.11 -19.87 8.13
CA ASN A 83 4.74 -20.03 8.64
C ASN A 83 4.02 -18.70 8.90
N ILE A 84 4.20 -17.76 7.96
CA ILE A 84 3.52 -16.46 7.92
C ILE A 84 2.58 -16.45 6.72
N THR A 85 1.30 -16.25 6.98
CA THR A 85 0.27 -16.08 5.96
C THR A 85 0.23 -14.63 5.52
N LEU A 86 0.34 -14.39 4.22
CA LEU A 86 0.21 -13.05 3.64
C LEU A 86 -1.22 -12.86 3.12
N LEU A 87 -1.93 -11.87 3.67
CA LEU A 87 -3.28 -11.50 3.26
C LEU A 87 -3.28 -10.11 2.62
N THR A 88 -3.72 -9.99 1.38
CA THR A 88 -3.94 -8.71 0.72
C THR A 88 -5.37 -8.21 0.93
N LEU A 89 -5.49 -6.94 1.27
CA LEU A 89 -6.78 -6.27 1.38
C LEU A 89 -7.39 -6.04 -0.01
N PRO A 90 -8.73 -6.10 -0.13
CA PRO A 90 -9.40 -5.78 -1.38
C PRO A 90 -9.10 -4.36 -1.85
N PRO A 91 -9.08 -4.13 -3.18
CA PRO A 91 -8.96 -2.78 -3.71
C PRO A 91 -10.01 -1.84 -3.10
N HIS A 92 -9.60 -0.59 -2.87
CA HIS A 92 -10.46 0.50 -2.37
C HIS A 92 -11.10 0.27 -0.99
N THR A 93 -10.58 -0.64 -0.17
CA THR A 93 -11.10 -0.90 1.20
C THR A 93 -10.22 -0.37 2.32
N THR A 94 -9.14 0.34 2.00
CA THR A 94 -8.14 0.84 2.95
C THR A 94 -8.75 1.59 4.14
N HIS A 95 -9.73 2.45 3.87
CA HIS A 95 -10.42 3.27 4.88
C HIS A 95 -11.30 2.48 5.86
N TYR A 96 -11.57 1.19 5.58
CA TYR A 96 -12.27 0.28 6.49
C TYR A 96 -11.36 -0.79 7.07
N LEU A 97 -10.50 -1.38 6.25
CA LEU A 97 -9.79 -2.62 6.56
C LEU A 97 -8.31 -2.45 6.89
N CYS A 98 -7.70 -1.27 6.68
CA CYS A 98 -6.30 -1.05 6.99
C CYS A 98 -6.13 -0.36 8.35
N PRO A 99 -5.60 -1.05 9.38
CA PRO A 99 -5.42 -0.48 10.71
C PRO A 99 -4.56 0.79 10.73
N LEU A 100 -3.51 0.83 9.91
CA LEU A 100 -2.56 1.95 9.85
C LEU A 100 -3.23 3.22 9.32
N ASP A 101 -4.02 3.12 8.26
CA ASP A 101 -4.76 4.26 7.70
C ASP A 101 -5.83 4.79 8.65
N ARG A 102 -6.49 3.90 9.40
CA ARG A 102 -7.57 4.28 10.32
C ARG A 102 -7.06 5.06 11.54
N THR A 103 -5.89 4.73 12.06
CA THR A 103 -5.50 5.14 13.42
C THR A 103 -4.07 5.63 13.58
N VAL A 104 -3.17 5.39 12.62
CA VAL A 104 -1.75 5.76 12.75
C VAL A 104 -1.39 6.91 11.82
N PHE A 105 -1.77 6.85 10.54
CA PHE A 105 -1.33 7.85 9.55
C PHE A 105 -1.96 9.23 9.74
N GLY A 106 -3.22 9.32 10.18
CA GLY A 106 -3.85 10.59 10.54
C GLY A 106 -3.09 11.33 11.65
N PRO A 107 -2.88 10.70 12.83
CA PRO A 107 -2.07 11.26 13.90
C PRO A 107 -0.62 11.55 13.49
N LEU A 108 0.00 10.71 12.65
CA LEU A 108 1.35 10.93 12.14
C LEU A 108 1.44 12.24 11.35
N SER A 109 0.55 12.43 10.38
CA SER A 109 0.53 13.65 9.55
C SER A 109 0.29 14.88 10.41
N LYS A 110 -0.77 14.86 11.25
CA LYS A 110 -1.14 16.00 12.09
C LYS A 110 -0.02 16.41 13.05
N ASN A 111 0.64 15.44 13.69
CA ASN A 111 1.76 15.73 14.59
C ASN A 111 3.00 16.19 13.83
N TYR A 112 3.29 15.59 12.68
CA TYR A 112 4.41 16.01 11.85
C TYR A 112 4.24 17.46 11.38
N ASP A 113 3.05 17.84 10.93
CA ASP A 113 2.73 19.21 10.50
C ASP A 113 2.92 20.19 11.67
N ARG A 114 2.33 19.90 12.83
CA ARG A 114 2.50 20.70 14.06
C ARG A 114 3.97 20.87 14.43
N ILE A 115 4.73 19.78 14.45
CA ILE A 115 6.15 19.78 14.81
C ILE A 115 6.97 20.62 13.82
N CYS A 116 6.67 20.53 12.53
CA CYS A 116 7.32 21.35 11.51
C CYS A 116 6.97 22.82 11.65
N SER A 117 5.70 23.15 11.89
CA SER A 117 5.26 24.53 12.12
C SER A 117 5.94 25.15 13.34
N GLU A 118 5.98 24.46 14.47
CA GLU A 118 6.69 24.92 15.68
C GLU A 118 8.19 25.08 15.44
N TYR A 119 8.81 24.17 14.68
CA TYR A 119 10.23 24.25 14.35
C TYR A 119 10.54 25.49 13.50
N CYS A 120 9.71 25.78 12.50
CA CYS A 120 9.88 26.90 11.57
C CYS A 120 9.46 28.27 12.13
N GLN A 121 8.85 28.35 13.32
CA GLN A 121 8.56 29.63 13.98
C GLN A 121 9.85 30.37 14.39
N ASN A 122 10.94 29.65 14.62
CA ASN A 122 12.23 30.24 14.98
C ASN A 122 12.98 30.69 13.72
N PRO A 123 13.42 31.96 13.63
CA PRO A 123 14.19 32.44 12.50
C PRO A 123 15.45 31.59 12.26
N GLY A 124 15.67 31.18 11.01
CA GLY A 124 16.82 30.36 10.61
C GLY A 124 16.60 28.85 10.66
N ASN A 125 15.51 28.38 11.25
CA ASN A 125 15.13 26.97 11.19
C ASN A 125 14.45 26.65 9.87
N LEU A 126 15.00 25.67 9.14
CA LEU A 126 14.42 25.15 7.91
C LEU A 126 14.40 23.62 7.94
N VAL A 127 13.29 23.03 7.49
CA VAL A 127 13.20 21.59 7.25
C VAL A 127 14.07 21.23 6.05
N ASN A 128 15.12 20.46 6.29
CA ASN A 128 16.07 20.01 5.27
C ASN A 128 16.52 18.57 5.60
N LYS A 129 17.44 18.01 4.81
CA LYS A 129 17.89 16.61 4.99
C LYS A 129 18.58 16.35 6.35
N ILE A 130 19.12 17.39 6.97
CA ILE A 130 19.80 17.29 8.27
C ILE A 130 18.78 17.36 9.41
N THR A 131 17.78 18.24 9.30
CA THR A 131 16.79 18.47 10.38
C THR A 131 15.61 17.50 10.30
N TRP A 132 15.19 17.11 9.09
CA TRP A 132 14.04 16.25 8.85
C TRP A 132 14.02 14.93 9.63
N PRO A 133 15.12 14.14 9.72
CA PRO A 133 15.11 12.87 10.42
C PRO A 133 14.65 12.99 11.89
N GLY A 134 15.14 14.01 12.61
CA GLY A 134 14.75 14.28 13.99
C GLY A 134 13.31 14.77 14.13
N LEU A 135 12.84 15.62 13.21
CA LEU A 135 11.44 16.05 13.17
C LEU A 135 10.49 14.87 12.92
N PHE A 136 10.83 14.04 11.94
CA PHE A 136 10.08 12.84 11.59
C PHE A 136 10.07 11.82 12.73
N ARG A 137 11.21 11.61 13.41
CA ARG A 137 11.28 10.75 14.59
C ARG A 137 10.25 11.13 15.65
N ARG A 138 10.15 12.41 16.01
CA ARG A 138 9.20 12.89 17.02
C ARG A 138 7.74 12.62 16.60
N ALA A 139 7.41 12.82 15.33
CA ALA A 139 6.09 12.49 14.81
C ALA A 139 5.85 10.96 14.77
N PHE A 140 6.86 10.18 14.39
CA PHE A 140 6.77 8.73 14.32
C PHE A 140 6.52 8.10 15.70
N GLU A 141 7.29 8.49 16.71
CA GLU A 141 7.16 7.98 18.09
C GLU A 141 5.82 8.38 18.76
N THR A 142 5.18 9.46 18.30
CA THR A 142 3.85 9.86 18.79
C THR A 142 2.71 9.11 18.12
N ALA A 143 2.85 8.74 16.83
CA ALA A 143 1.83 8.05 16.07
C ALA A 143 1.90 6.51 16.20
N PHE A 144 3.09 5.93 16.17
CA PHE A 144 3.32 4.48 16.23
C PHE A 144 3.36 3.96 17.67
N LYS A 145 2.34 4.30 18.45
CA LYS A 145 2.17 3.80 19.81
C LYS A 145 1.33 2.51 19.84
N PRO A 146 1.50 1.65 20.87
CA PRO A 146 0.69 0.46 21.05
C PRO A 146 -0.80 0.75 21.05
N GLU A 147 -1.23 1.85 21.68
CA GLU A 147 -2.65 2.21 21.82
C GLU A 147 -3.30 2.48 20.45
N ASN A 148 -2.62 3.25 19.59
CA ASN A 148 -3.10 3.51 18.22
C ASN A 148 -3.14 2.21 17.41
N THR A 149 -2.12 1.36 17.54
CA THR A 149 -2.05 0.09 16.81
C THR A 149 -3.21 -0.83 17.22
N ILE A 150 -3.42 -1.04 18.51
CA ILE A 150 -4.51 -1.86 19.06
C ILE A 150 -5.87 -1.29 18.65
N SER A 151 -6.05 0.02 18.76
CA SER A 151 -7.26 0.71 18.31
C SER A 151 -7.51 0.47 16.82
N GLY A 152 -6.47 0.54 15.98
CA GLY A 152 -6.55 0.25 14.55
C GLY A 152 -7.12 -1.13 14.26
N PHE A 153 -6.55 -2.18 14.87
CA PHE A 153 -7.04 -3.55 14.71
C PHE A 153 -8.48 -3.73 15.20
N ARG A 154 -8.83 -3.14 16.35
CA ARG A 154 -10.19 -3.17 16.90
C ARG A 154 -11.16 -2.48 15.95
N SER A 155 -10.81 -1.28 15.48
CA SER A 155 -11.61 -0.45 14.61
C SER A 155 -11.91 -1.16 13.28
N CYS A 156 -10.97 -1.91 12.72
CA CYS A 156 -11.18 -2.70 11.49
C CYS A 156 -11.96 -4.00 11.73
N GLY A 157 -12.30 -4.35 12.97
CA GLY A 157 -12.95 -5.62 13.31
C GLY A 157 -12.03 -6.83 13.17
N ILE A 158 -10.71 -6.63 13.08
CA ILE A 158 -9.72 -7.69 12.87
C ILE A 158 -9.37 -8.35 14.20
N PHE A 159 -9.12 -7.54 15.23
CA PHE A 159 -8.81 -8.04 16.57
C PHE A 159 -9.30 -7.10 17.68
N PRO A 160 -10.19 -7.55 18.59
CA PRO A 160 -10.93 -8.81 18.54
C PRO A 160 -11.75 -8.93 17.24
N TRP A 161 -11.99 -10.16 16.78
CA TRP A 161 -12.75 -10.41 15.57
C TRP A 161 -14.18 -9.90 15.73
N ASN A 162 -14.57 -8.92 14.90
CA ASN A 162 -15.92 -8.38 14.86
C ASN A 162 -16.29 -7.94 13.43
N PRO A 163 -16.99 -8.78 12.65
CA PRO A 163 -17.35 -8.44 11.27
C PRO A 163 -18.38 -7.30 11.18
N LEU A 164 -19.09 -6.99 12.28
CA LEU A 164 -20.10 -5.94 12.33
C LEU A 164 -19.51 -4.53 12.46
N ASN A 165 -18.19 -4.42 12.69
CA ASN A 165 -17.52 -3.12 12.77
C ASN A 165 -17.45 -2.39 11.42
N ILE A 166 -17.66 -3.12 10.33
CA ILE A 166 -17.72 -2.55 8.98
C ILE A 166 -19.19 -2.28 8.68
N PRO A 167 -19.59 -1.02 8.43
CA PRO A 167 -20.99 -0.69 8.22
C PRO A 167 -21.51 -1.37 6.95
N SER A 168 -22.78 -1.79 6.94
CA SER A 168 -23.39 -2.45 5.77
C SER A 168 -23.27 -1.63 4.48
N ALA A 169 -23.27 -0.30 4.59
CA ALA A 169 -23.05 0.61 3.47
C ALA A 169 -21.67 0.47 2.80
N ALA A 170 -20.64 0.00 3.52
CA ALA A 170 -19.33 -0.27 2.95
C ALA A 170 -19.34 -1.44 1.93
N PHE A 171 -20.35 -2.30 2.01
CA PHE A 171 -20.56 -3.41 1.08
C PHE A 171 -21.50 -3.04 -0.08
N ALA A 172 -22.07 -1.83 -0.07
CA ALA A 172 -22.94 -1.36 -1.14
C ALA A 172 -22.12 -1.11 -2.43
N PRO A 173 -22.70 -1.35 -3.61
CA PRO A 173 -22.05 -1.01 -4.87
C PRO A 173 -21.82 0.51 -4.93
N ALA A 174 -20.75 0.93 -5.62
CA ALA A 174 -20.54 2.35 -5.87
C ALA A 174 -21.75 2.93 -6.61
N SER A 175 -22.08 4.19 -6.34
CA SER A 175 -23.30 4.84 -6.80
C SER A 175 -23.50 4.89 -8.31
N ALA A 176 -22.41 4.71 -9.08
CA ALA A 176 -22.40 4.60 -10.53
C ALA A 176 -22.83 3.21 -11.07
N PHE A 177 -22.82 2.19 -10.21
CA PHE A 177 -23.23 0.82 -10.52
C PHE A 177 -24.50 0.41 -9.76
N ASP A 178 -25.11 1.35 -9.04
CA ASP A 178 -26.37 1.12 -8.35
C ASP A 178 -27.53 1.08 -9.36
N THR A 179 -27.95 -0.14 -9.69
CA THR A 179 -29.06 -0.42 -10.62
C THR A 179 -30.44 -0.09 -10.04
N ASN A 180 -30.52 0.24 -8.75
CA ASN A 180 -31.79 0.51 -8.07
C ASN A 180 -32.11 1.99 -7.96
N LYS A 181 -31.27 2.89 -8.51
CA LYS A 181 -31.66 4.28 -8.68
C LYS A 181 -32.79 4.34 -9.71
N PRO A 182 -33.92 5.02 -9.42
CA PRO A 182 -34.86 5.34 -10.47
C PRO A 182 -34.10 6.14 -11.53
N ASP A 183 -34.35 5.84 -12.81
CA ASP A 183 -33.92 6.68 -13.93
C ASP A 183 -34.53 8.07 -13.75
N THR A 184 -33.90 8.92 -12.94
CA THR A 184 -34.11 10.35 -13.04
C THR A 184 -33.46 10.74 -14.34
N ASN A 185 -34.26 10.77 -15.41
CA ASN A 185 -33.99 11.42 -16.69
C ASN A 185 -33.82 12.95 -16.53
N GLU A 186 -33.21 13.40 -15.44
CA GLU A 186 -32.73 14.75 -15.26
C GLU A 186 -31.21 14.70 -15.41
N HIS A 187 -30.76 14.79 -16.66
CA HIS A 187 -29.39 15.19 -16.97
C HIS A 187 -29.08 16.53 -16.31
N PRO A 188 -28.12 16.66 -15.36
CA PRO A 188 -27.67 17.98 -14.91
C PRO A 188 -26.60 18.57 -15.83
N LEU A 189 -26.35 17.99 -17.00
CA LEU A 189 -25.27 18.43 -17.89
C LEU A 189 -25.75 18.44 -19.35
N GLN A 190 -26.53 19.46 -19.68
CA GLN A 190 -26.61 19.94 -21.05
C GLN A 190 -25.23 20.52 -21.39
N TRP A 191 -24.34 19.72 -21.96
CA TRP A 191 -23.14 20.21 -22.63
C TRP A 191 -23.58 21.01 -23.86
N VAL A 192 -23.90 22.29 -23.64
CA VAL A 192 -24.02 23.25 -24.72
C VAL A 192 -22.60 23.49 -25.24
N ILE A 193 -22.22 22.77 -26.29
CA ILE A 193 -21.05 23.10 -27.10
C ILE A 193 -21.35 24.45 -27.76
N ARG A 194 -20.82 25.55 -27.23
CA ARG A 194 -20.78 26.85 -27.91
C ARG A 194 -19.41 27.03 -28.57
N SER A 195 -19.46 27.35 -29.85
CA SER A 195 -18.34 27.59 -30.76
C SER A 195 -17.43 28.74 -30.26
N PRO A 196 -16.11 28.72 -30.50
CA PRO A 196 -15.14 29.62 -29.86
C PRO A 196 -14.98 30.98 -30.56
N GLU A 197 -16.06 31.76 -30.69
CA GLU A 197 -16.02 33.10 -31.32
C GLU A 197 -16.60 34.24 -30.44
N ASP A 198 -16.61 34.10 -29.11
CA ASP A 198 -17.08 35.17 -28.21
C ASP A 198 -15.90 35.94 -27.55
N PRO A 199 -15.70 37.27 -27.79
CA PRO A 199 -14.52 38.01 -27.36
C PRO A 199 -14.45 38.41 -25.87
N HIS A 200 -15.32 37.94 -24.98
CA HIS A 200 -15.40 38.47 -23.60
C HIS A 200 -14.76 37.65 -22.47
N PHE A 201 -13.98 36.61 -22.77
CA PHE A 201 -13.32 35.80 -21.74
C PHE A 201 -11.87 36.23 -21.44
N MET A 202 -11.64 37.50 -21.12
CA MET A 202 -10.36 37.95 -20.56
C MET A 202 -10.59 39.11 -19.60
N HIS A 203 -11.04 38.79 -18.37
CA HIS A 203 -10.90 39.54 -17.12
C HIS A 203 -11.72 38.74 -16.09
N THR A 204 -11.18 37.81 -15.32
CA THR A 204 -10.44 38.11 -14.10
C THR A 204 -9.96 36.78 -13.50
N LEU A 205 -8.68 36.48 -13.64
CA LEU A 205 -7.96 35.63 -12.71
C LEU A 205 -6.89 36.53 -12.08
N SER A 206 -7.15 37.04 -10.89
CA SER A 206 -6.11 37.40 -9.95
C SER A 206 -6.64 37.25 -8.54
N ALA A 207 -5.77 36.69 -7.69
CA ALA A 207 -5.94 36.53 -6.26
C ALA A 207 -6.37 37.85 -5.60
N ASP A 208 -7.44 37.79 -4.81
CA ASP A 208 -7.68 38.57 -3.58
C ASP A 208 -9.15 38.38 -3.19
N VAL A 209 -9.44 37.50 -2.21
CA VAL A 209 -10.37 37.70 -1.07
C VAL A 209 -10.14 36.54 -0.08
N LEU A 210 -9.31 36.82 0.93
CA LEU A 210 -9.26 36.12 2.21
C LEU A 210 -10.47 36.55 3.08
N LEU A 211 -10.93 35.61 3.92
CA LEU A 211 -11.97 35.64 4.99
C LEU A 211 -11.94 36.90 5.92
N PRO A 212 -12.89 37.16 6.88
CA PRO A 212 -13.93 36.29 7.47
C PRO A 212 -15.29 36.94 7.85
N ILE A 213 -16.39 36.17 7.96
CA ILE A 213 -17.49 36.45 8.92
C ILE A 213 -17.92 35.13 9.55
N VAL A 214 -17.93 35.13 10.88
CA VAL A 214 -18.27 34.04 11.79
C VAL A 214 -19.73 34.23 12.19
N ASP A 215 -20.57 33.18 12.16
CA ASP A 215 -21.88 33.21 12.81
C ASP A 215 -21.93 32.29 14.03
N SER A 216 -22.47 32.82 15.13
CA SER A 216 -22.33 32.28 16.50
C SER A 216 -23.09 30.98 16.75
N GLU A 217 -24.07 30.63 15.93
CA GLU A 217 -24.86 29.39 16.07
C GLU A 217 -24.06 28.13 15.71
N THR A 218 -22.99 28.25 14.92
CA THR A 218 -22.13 27.10 14.59
C THR A 218 -21.12 26.77 15.68
N ARG A 219 -20.87 27.70 16.61
CA ARG A 219 -19.92 27.50 17.72
C ARG A 219 -20.53 26.70 18.86
N GLU A 220 -21.82 26.90 19.13
CA GLU A 220 -22.55 26.20 20.19
C GLU A 220 -22.79 24.72 19.84
N ALA A 221 -23.00 24.41 18.56
CA ALA A 221 -23.12 23.03 18.07
C ALA A 221 -21.79 22.25 18.10
N VAL A 222 -20.66 22.93 17.85
CA VAL A 222 -19.32 22.32 17.88
C VAL A 222 -18.83 22.14 19.33
N GLU A 223 -19.11 23.08 20.24
CA GLU A 223 -18.78 22.93 21.67
C GLU A 223 -19.63 21.85 22.36
N SER A 224 -20.90 21.69 21.95
CA SER A 224 -21.77 20.56 22.37
C SER A 224 -21.23 19.19 21.93
N LEU A 225 -20.75 19.06 20.69
CA LEU A 225 -20.17 17.81 20.17
C LEU A 225 -18.82 17.46 20.83
N ILE A 226 -18.03 18.46 21.24
CA ILE A 226 -16.77 18.25 21.96
C ILE A 226 -17.02 17.83 23.42
N SER A 227 -18.11 18.29 24.05
CA SER A 227 -18.47 17.93 25.43
C SER A 227 -19.03 16.49 25.56
N LEU A 228 -19.76 16.02 24.55
CA LEU A 228 -20.29 14.64 24.47
C LEU A 228 -19.18 13.57 24.33
N ASP A 229 -18.08 13.89 23.65
CA ASP A 229 -16.94 12.97 23.48
C ASP A 229 -16.11 12.85 24.78
N SER A 230 -16.08 13.92 25.60
CA SER A 230 -15.41 13.92 26.91
C SER A 230 -16.15 13.07 27.95
N SER A 231 -17.48 12.99 27.88
CA SER A 231 -18.31 12.20 28.81
C SER A 231 -18.42 10.72 28.42
N PHE A 232 -18.25 10.40 27.13
CA PHE A 232 -18.12 9.01 26.67
C PHE A 232 -16.80 8.36 27.12
N SER A 233 -15.74 9.17 27.28
CA SER A 233 -14.44 8.75 27.83
C SER A 233 -14.50 8.39 29.32
N GLU A 234 -15.34 9.06 30.12
CA GLU A 234 -15.47 8.78 31.57
C GLU A 234 -16.27 7.49 31.87
N THR A 235 -17.18 7.07 30.98
CA THR A 235 -18.02 5.87 31.21
C THR A 235 -17.25 4.55 30.99
N ILE A 236 -16.05 4.59 30.42
CA ILE A 236 -15.20 3.40 30.21
C ILE A 236 -14.38 3.04 31.46
N TYR A 237 -14.25 3.95 32.44
CA TYR A 237 -13.46 3.72 33.64
C TYR A 237 -14.12 2.83 34.72
N GLU A 238 -15.36 2.37 34.53
CA GLU A 238 -16.08 1.58 35.55
C GLU A 238 -16.21 0.07 35.24
N VAL A 239 -15.72 -0.42 34.09
CA VAL A 239 -15.85 -1.84 33.70
C VAL A 239 -14.53 -2.64 33.84
N ASP A 240 -13.46 -2.02 34.33
CA ASP A 240 -12.12 -2.63 34.44
C ASP A 240 -11.89 -3.47 35.73
N SER A 241 -12.92 -3.83 36.50
CA SER A 241 -12.73 -4.50 37.81
C SER A 241 -12.93 -6.03 37.88
N VAL A 242 -13.22 -6.74 36.78
CA VAL A 242 -13.40 -8.21 36.87
C VAL A 242 -12.72 -8.94 35.73
N PHE A 243 -11.41 -9.23 35.86
CA PHE A 243 -10.82 -10.44 35.28
C PHE A 243 -9.55 -10.84 36.05
N GLN A 244 -9.68 -11.79 36.98
CA GLN A 244 -8.56 -12.54 37.53
C GLN A 244 -8.11 -13.64 36.54
N PRO A 245 -6.82 -14.03 36.54
CA PRO A 245 -6.29 -15.04 35.64
C PRO A 245 -6.68 -16.45 36.13
N LEU A 246 -7.61 -17.12 35.43
CA LEU A 246 -7.87 -18.53 35.66
C LEU A 246 -6.78 -19.37 34.97
N SER A 247 -5.89 -19.89 35.80
CA SER A 247 -5.02 -21.01 35.48
C SER A 247 -5.75 -22.32 35.79
N GLU A 248 -5.51 -23.29 34.91
CA GLU A 248 -5.60 -24.75 35.09
C GLU A 248 -6.95 -25.51 35.08
N THR A 249 -6.91 -26.52 34.20
CA THR A 249 -7.63 -27.80 34.15
C THR A 249 -8.98 -27.85 33.44
N LEU A 250 -8.99 -28.49 32.26
CA LEU A 250 -9.63 -29.79 32.05
C LEU A 250 -9.22 -30.36 30.69
N SER A 251 -8.59 -31.52 30.75
CA SER A 251 -8.15 -32.38 29.65
C SER A 251 -9.30 -33.26 29.18
N THR A 252 -9.59 -33.27 27.88
CA THR A 252 -10.08 -34.46 27.14
C THR A 252 -9.91 -34.24 25.62
N PRO A 253 -9.59 -35.28 24.82
CA PRO A 253 -9.02 -35.14 23.49
C PRO A 253 -10.11 -35.10 22.42
N CYS A 254 -9.96 -34.23 21.42
CA CYS A 254 -10.82 -34.27 20.24
C CYS A 254 -9.96 -34.36 18.97
N SER A 255 -10.38 -35.29 18.13
CA SER A 255 -9.81 -35.80 16.90
C SER A 255 -9.23 -34.76 15.95
N SER A 256 -8.14 -35.16 15.28
CA SER A 256 -7.51 -34.48 14.16
C SER A 256 -8.47 -34.34 12.98
N THR A 257 -9.21 -33.23 12.92
CA THR A 257 -9.76 -32.71 11.68
C THR A 257 -8.88 -31.53 11.30
N THR A 258 -8.08 -31.69 10.24
CA THR A 258 -7.33 -30.59 9.63
C THR A 258 -8.34 -29.57 9.12
N VAL A 259 -8.58 -28.52 9.90
CA VAL A 259 -9.36 -27.36 9.49
C VAL A 259 -8.59 -26.72 8.33
N ASP A 260 -9.18 -26.75 7.13
CA ASP A 260 -8.64 -26.03 5.98
C ASP A 260 -8.77 -24.53 6.24
N TRP A 261 -7.71 -23.98 6.83
CA TRP A 261 -7.60 -22.58 7.20
C TRP A 261 -7.85 -21.64 6.01
N ASN A 262 -7.48 -22.06 4.79
CA ASN A 262 -7.70 -21.26 3.58
C ASN A 262 -9.20 -21.15 3.27
N ALA A 263 -9.96 -22.24 3.42
CA ALA A 263 -11.41 -22.24 3.25
C ALA A 263 -12.10 -21.33 4.28
N SER A 264 -11.67 -21.37 5.55
CA SER A 264 -12.23 -20.52 6.61
C SER A 264 -11.96 -19.02 6.35
N VAL A 265 -10.77 -18.67 5.87
CA VAL A 265 -10.45 -17.28 5.52
C VAL A 265 -11.18 -16.82 4.26
N ASN A 266 -11.35 -17.69 3.27
CA ASN A 266 -12.15 -17.37 2.07
C ASN A 266 -13.64 -17.17 2.40
N ALA A 267 -14.17 -17.90 3.39
CA ALA A 267 -15.55 -17.75 3.85
C ALA A 267 -15.84 -16.38 4.48
N ILE A 268 -14.84 -15.74 5.11
CA ILE A 268 -14.97 -14.39 5.68
C ILE A 268 -15.38 -13.34 4.63
N PHE A 269 -15.01 -13.58 3.37
CA PHE A 269 -15.19 -12.61 2.28
C PHE A 269 -16.13 -13.08 1.18
N SER A 270 -16.77 -14.22 1.37
CA SER A 270 -17.76 -14.75 0.44
C SER A 270 -19.11 -14.07 0.73
N VAL A 271 -19.37 -12.97 0.03
CA VAL A 271 -20.73 -12.43 -0.08
C VAL A 271 -21.39 -13.12 -1.26
N ASP A 272 -22.61 -13.64 -1.08
CA ASP A 272 -23.38 -14.24 -2.18
C ASP A 272 -23.51 -13.24 -3.34
N PRO A 273 -23.17 -13.65 -4.58
CA PRO A 273 -23.28 -12.75 -5.72
C PRO A 273 -24.77 -12.41 -5.97
N PRO A 274 -25.10 -11.14 -6.28
CA PRO A 274 -26.45 -10.79 -6.70
C PRO A 274 -26.83 -11.54 -7.98
N PRO A 275 -28.12 -11.82 -8.22
CA PRO A 275 -28.59 -12.59 -9.37
C PRO A 275 -28.14 -11.97 -10.69
N GLN A 276 -27.24 -12.65 -11.41
CA GLN A 276 -26.63 -12.13 -12.63
C GLN A 276 -27.53 -12.29 -13.85
N LYS A 277 -27.81 -11.18 -14.57
CA LYS A 277 -28.18 -11.23 -16.00
C LYS A 277 -26.90 -11.41 -16.83
N LYS A 278 -26.93 -12.35 -17.78
CA LYS A 278 -25.77 -12.78 -18.59
C LYS A 278 -25.13 -11.61 -19.35
N ALA A 279 -23.99 -11.11 -18.88
CA ALA A 279 -23.14 -10.17 -19.59
C ALA A 279 -21.93 -10.88 -20.22
N ARG A 280 -21.48 -10.34 -21.36
CA ARG A 280 -20.41 -10.88 -22.21
C ARG A 280 -19.08 -10.92 -21.44
N ILE A 281 -18.54 -12.13 -21.26
CA ILE A 281 -17.31 -12.38 -20.51
C ILE A 281 -16.10 -11.87 -21.30
N ASN A 282 -15.57 -10.71 -20.92
CA ASN A 282 -14.17 -10.38 -21.17
C ASN A 282 -13.35 -11.12 -20.11
N LYS A 283 -12.52 -12.08 -20.52
CA LYS A 283 -11.61 -12.83 -19.62
C LYS A 283 -10.44 -11.93 -19.17
N THR A 284 -10.71 -10.98 -18.28
CA THR A 284 -9.70 -10.53 -17.31
C THR A 284 -10.05 -11.20 -15.99
N SER A 285 -9.44 -12.36 -15.76
CA SER A 285 -9.46 -13.03 -14.46
C SER A 285 -8.77 -12.12 -13.45
N VAL A 286 -9.54 -11.30 -12.73
CA VAL A 286 -9.08 -10.72 -11.47
C VAL A 286 -8.90 -11.91 -10.54
N THR A 287 -7.65 -12.31 -10.30
CA THR A 287 -7.35 -13.40 -9.36
C THR A 287 -7.85 -12.98 -7.99
N GLY A 288 -8.97 -13.55 -7.56
CA GLY A 288 -9.57 -13.34 -6.23
C GLY A 288 -8.77 -13.93 -5.07
N HIS A 289 -7.52 -14.35 -5.30
CA HIS A 289 -6.68 -14.95 -4.27
C HIS A 289 -6.12 -13.84 -3.37
N ARG A 290 -6.80 -13.62 -2.24
CA ARG A 290 -6.38 -12.68 -1.19
C ARG A 290 -5.21 -13.21 -0.37
N ILE A 291 -5.05 -14.53 -0.32
CA ILE A 291 -3.96 -15.17 0.41
C ILE A 291 -2.80 -15.37 -0.57
N LEU A 292 -1.79 -14.52 -0.50
CA LEU A 292 -0.64 -14.62 -1.42
C LEU A 292 0.16 -15.90 -1.20
N THR A 293 0.16 -16.41 0.04
CA THR A 293 0.84 -17.65 0.42
C THR A 293 0.02 -18.90 0.14
N SER A 294 -0.99 -18.87 -0.73
CA SER A 294 -1.72 -20.07 -1.18
C SER A 294 -0.97 -20.82 -2.28
N ASP A 295 -1.13 -22.15 -2.36
CA ASP A 295 -0.42 -22.97 -3.35
C ASP A 295 -0.72 -22.54 -4.78
N GLU A 296 -1.98 -22.16 -5.04
CA GLU A 296 -2.42 -21.64 -6.32
C GLU A 296 -1.67 -20.37 -6.73
N VAL A 297 -1.48 -19.42 -5.80
CA VAL A 297 -0.77 -18.16 -6.07
C VAL A 297 0.72 -18.42 -6.30
N ILE A 298 1.37 -19.20 -5.44
CA ILE A 298 2.80 -19.48 -5.58
C ILE A 298 3.09 -20.18 -6.90
N GLU A 299 2.31 -21.22 -7.24
CA GLU A 299 2.51 -21.96 -8.49
C GLU A 299 2.23 -21.08 -9.72
N SER A 300 1.21 -20.22 -9.66
CA SER A 300 0.93 -19.24 -10.72
C SER A 300 2.09 -18.26 -10.92
N LYS A 301 2.64 -17.72 -9.82
CA LYS A 301 3.76 -16.78 -9.84
C LYS A 301 5.04 -17.45 -10.36
N ARG A 302 5.34 -18.69 -9.96
CA ARG A 302 6.46 -19.50 -10.50
C ARG A 302 6.37 -19.66 -12.01
N LYS A 303 5.20 -20.05 -12.53
CA LYS A 303 4.98 -20.16 -13.98
C LYS A 303 5.23 -18.84 -14.72
N ILE A 304 4.82 -17.71 -14.14
CA ILE A 304 5.05 -16.38 -14.72
C ILE A 304 6.55 -16.08 -14.77
N GLU A 305 7.31 -16.37 -13.72
CA GLU A 305 8.76 -16.15 -13.69
C GLU A 305 9.50 -17.06 -14.68
N ASP A 306 9.15 -18.34 -14.75
CA ASP A 306 9.70 -19.27 -15.74
C ASP A 306 9.45 -18.80 -17.18
N MET A 307 8.24 -18.29 -17.46
CA MET A 307 7.91 -17.71 -18.76
C MET A 307 8.74 -16.47 -19.05
N LYS A 308 8.98 -15.59 -18.06
CA LYS A 308 9.85 -14.42 -18.22
C LYS A 308 11.29 -14.84 -18.52
N LEU A 309 11.83 -15.81 -17.78
CA LEU A 309 13.18 -16.33 -17.99
C LEU A 309 13.34 -16.93 -19.39
N LYS A 310 12.41 -17.75 -19.84
CA LYS A 310 12.42 -18.34 -21.21
C LYS A 310 12.37 -17.26 -22.29
N LYS A 311 11.55 -16.21 -22.11
CA LYS A 311 11.48 -15.08 -23.04
C LYS A 311 12.80 -14.32 -23.11
N GLU A 312 13.47 -14.11 -21.98
CA GLU A 312 14.74 -13.39 -21.95
C GLU A 312 15.87 -14.20 -22.60
N GLN A 313 15.96 -15.50 -22.29
CA GLN A 313 16.88 -16.41 -22.98
C GLN A 313 16.65 -16.45 -24.49
N ALA A 314 15.38 -16.43 -24.94
CA ALA A 314 15.05 -16.37 -26.36
C ALA A 314 15.48 -15.05 -27.01
N LYS A 315 15.35 -13.91 -26.32
CA LYS A 315 15.87 -12.61 -26.80
C LYS A 315 17.39 -12.62 -26.91
N GLU A 316 18.09 -13.13 -25.91
CA GLU A 316 19.55 -13.19 -25.90
C GLU A 316 20.07 -14.07 -27.06
N LYS A 317 19.44 -15.24 -27.28
CA LYS A 317 19.75 -16.10 -28.45
C LYS A 317 19.54 -15.36 -29.77
N ARG A 318 18.43 -14.62 -29.92
CA ARG A 318 18.16 -13.82 -31.13
C ARG A 318 19.19 -12.70 -31.33
N LEU A 319 19.63 -12.07 -30.25
CA LEU A 319 20.66 -11.03 -30.30
C LEU A 319 21.99 -11.60 -30.79
N LYS A 320 22.45 -12.72 -30.21
CA LYS A 320 23.67 -13.42 -30.64
C LYS A 320 23.62 -13.83 -32.11
N ILE A 321 22.48 -14.36 -32.58
CA ILE A 321 22.29 -14.70 -34.00
C ILE A 321 22.41 -13.45 -34.88
N ARG A 322 21.81 -12.33 -34.47
CA ARG A 322 21.88 -11.07 -35.23
C ARG A 322 23.31 -10.53 -35.32
N GLU A 323 24.07 -10.61 -34.23
CA GLU A 323 25.48 -10.22 -34.19
C GLU A 323 26.34 -11.10 -35.12
N MET A 324 26.13 -12.43 -35.10
CA MET A 324 26.81 -13.36 -36.01
C MET A 324 26.52 -13.05 -37.49
N ILE A 325 25.26 -12.75 -37.83
CA ILE A 325 24.88 -12.38 -39.21
C ILE A 325 25.57 -11.08 -39.63
N ASN A 326 25.63 -10.07 -38.75
CA ASN A 326 26.30 -8.81 -39.04
C ASN A 326 27.81 -9.00 -39.22
N ALA A 327 28.46 -9.79 -38.35
CA ALA A 327 29.88 -10.12 -38.48
C ALA A 327 30.18 -10.84 -39.80
N LYS A 328 29.33 -11.81 -40.18
CA LYS A 328 29.48 -12.51 -41.47
C LYS A 328 29.39 -11.54 -42.66
N LYS A 329 28.40 -10.63 -42.66
CA LYS A 329 28.27 -9.62 -43.72
C LYS A 329 29.47 -8.69 -43.81
N GLN A 330 30.06 -8.33 -42.66
CA GLN A 330 31.26 -7.51 -42.61
C GLN A 330 32.45 -8.24 -43.24
N ILE A 331 32.66 -9.51 -42.89
CA ILE A 331 33.69 -10.36 -43.48
C ILE A 331 33.47 -10.52 -44.99
N GLU A 332 32.24 -10.78 -45.44
CA GLU A 332 31.92 -10.87 -46.87
C GLU A 332 32.24 -9.56 -47.63
N LYS A 333 32.00 -8.41 -47.00
CA LYS A 333 32.34 -7.09 -47.56
C LYS A 333 33.86 -6.88 -47.66
N GLU A 334 34.60 -7.28 -46.64
CA GLU A 334 36.07 -7.23 -46.63
C GLU A 334 36.68 -8.15 -47.68
N ILE A 335 36.20 -9.40 -47.78
CA ILE A 335 36.62 -10.34 -48.84
C ILE A 335 36.36 -9.74 -50.23
N LYS A 336 35.20 -9.10 -50.44
CA LYS A 336 34.89 -8.47 -51.72
C LYS A 336 35.82 -7.30 -52.03
N ALA A 337 36.17 -6.48 -51.04
CA ALA A 337 37.10 -5.35 -51.21
C ALA A 337 38.51 -5.83 -51.58
N VAL A 338 39.02 -6.86 -50.90
CA VAL A 338 40.34 -7.45 -51.20
C VAL A 338 40.36 -8.04 -52.62
N ARG A 339 39.30 -8.73 -53.04
CA ARG A 339 39.22 -9.26 -54.42
C ARG A 339 39.29 -8.15 -55.48
N SER A 340 38.60 -7.03 -55.26
CA SER A 340 38.67 -5.91 -56.20
C SER A 340 40.04 -5.24 -56.25
N GLU A 341 40.81 -5.24 -55.16
CA GLU A 341 42.19 -4.71 -55.16
C GLU A 341 43.19 -5.63 -55.89
N ILE A 342 42.95 -6.93 -55.88
CA ILE A 342 43.77 -7.91 -56.60
C ILE A 342 43.51 -7.81 -58.12
N ASP A 343 42.25 -7.68 -58.55
CA ASP A 343 41.89 -7.56 -59.97
C ASP A 343 42.37 -6.24 -60.64
N ILE A 344 42.81 -5.24 -59.86
CA ILE A 344 43.38 -3.98 -60.36
C ILE A 344 44.90 -4.08 -60.59
N ASN A 345 45.57 -5.06 -59.97
CA ASN A 345 47.03 -5.21 -59.99
C ASN A 345 47.55 -6.38 -60.85
N VAL A 346 46.66 -7.04 -61.60
CA VAL A 346 46.97 -8.06 -62.63
C VAL A 346 46.60 -7.47 -63.98
#